data_AF-A0A956TRQ4-F1
#
_entry.id   AF-A0A956TRQ4-F1
#
_cell.length_a   1.000
_cell.length_b   1.000
_cell.length_c   1.000
_cell.angle_alpha   90.00
_cell.angle_beta   90.00
_cell.angle_gamma   90.00
#
_symmetry.space_group_name_H-M   'P 1'
#
loop_
_entity.id
_entity.type
_entity.pdbx_description
1 polymer ?
#
loop_
_entity_poly.entity_id
_entity_poly.type
_entity_poly.pdbx_seq_one_letter_code
_entity_poly.pdbx_strand_id
1 'polypeptide(L)'
;MLVEFECPECKGHVYEKWSLDGSNLGIRLMYWHMILNPGLAINELVLGQRTPKVSYVCKSCDAPLADRSYVHCPGCDSFHQGRIWAYKNAFGNWLGLVCPTCGEPIPCLWNLTSRLLLVLTAPIWWIPVSRYRRQWLQASCKRISDNSLLYLDSVSNKPKPVRYFLMGNVWGLLMSFFTGIAATVLALVVWSVPASALAGIFFAATFGSLIIWIPAGWLFGLTMKLMIDRKGNPDLHLTFDGEGKLLDSDVARDVDEKAQ
;
A
#
# COMPACT_ATOMS: atom_id res chain seq x y z
N MET A 1 -21.44 13.40 -7.82
CA MET A 1 -21.13 12.78 -9.13
C MET A 1 -20.02 11.78 -8.91
N LEU A 2 -20.13 10.57 -9.47
CA LEU A 2 -19.02 9.62 -9.49
C LEU A 2 -18.12 10.03 -10.65
N VAL A 3 -16.88 10.44 -10.36
CA VAL A 3 -15.87 10.69 -11.40
C VAL A 3 -15.53 9.34 -12.02
N GLU A 4 -15.73 9.22 -13.33
CA GLU A 4 -15.35 8.04 -14.08
C GLU A 4 -13.83 8.00 -14.19
N PHE A 5 -13.22 6.86 -13.83
CA PHE A 5 -11.78 6.71 -13.95
C PHE A 5 -11.41 6.48 -15.42
N GLU A 6 -10.49 7.31 -15.91
CA GLU A 6 -9.77 7.11 -17.16
C GLU A 6 -8.29 6.95 -16.83
N CYS A 7 -7.67 5.88 -17.31
CA CYS A 7 -6.26 5.64 -17.03
C CYS A 7 -5.38 6.72 -17.69
N PRO A 8 -4.54 7.46 -16.93
CA PRO A 8 -3.68 8.50 -17.48
C PRO A 8 -2.72 7.99 -18.57
N GLU A 9 -2.20 6.76 -18.42
CA GLU A 9 -1.22 6.16 -19.33
C GLU A 9 -1.83 5.67 -20.64
N CYS A 10 -2.88 4.85 -20.54
CA CYS A 10 -3.40 4.09 -21.68
C CYS A 10 -4.81 4.50 -22.11
N LYS A 11 -5.40 5.50 -21.45
CA LYS A 11 -6.74 6.04 -21.75
C LYS A 11 -7.88 5.01 -21.66
N GLY A 12 -7.62 3.86 -21.02
CA GLY A 12 -8.62 2.81 -20.82
C GLY A 12 -9.52 3.09 -19.61
N HIS A 13 -10.77 2.61 -19.70
CA HIS A 13 -11.79 2.70 -18.65
C HIS A 13 -11.99 1.39 -17.88
N VAL A 14 -11.20 0.35 -18.17
CA VAL A 14 -11.29 -0.94 -17.45
C VAL A 14 -10.37 -0.93 -16.24
N TYR A 15 -10.97 -0.83 -15.05
CA TYR A 15 -10.22 -0.76 -13.79
C TYR A 15 -10.80 -1.66 -12.69
N GLU A 16 -10.00 -1.87 -11.65
CA GLU A 16 -10.41 -2.46 -10.38
C GLU A 16 -10.38 -1.37 -9.30
N LYS A 17 -11.54 -1.08 -8.68
CA LYS A 17 -11.61 -0.18 -7.52
C LYS A 17 -11.23 -0.94 -6.25
N TRP A 18 -10.15 -0.55 -5.61
CA TRP A 18 -9.68 -1.09 -4.35
C TRP A 18 -10.20 -0.21 -3.22
N SER A 19 -11.09 -0.76 -2.39
CA SER A 19 -11.73 -0.05 -1.29
C SER A 19 -12.41 -1.05 -0.34
N LEU A 20 -12.78 -0.61 0.86
CA LEU A 20 -13.47 -1.46 1.85
C LEU A 20 -14.87 -1.89 1.38
N ASP A 21 -15.51 -1.05 0.56
CA ASP A 21 -16.80 -1.25 -0.11
C ASP A 21 -16.68 -1.93 -1.49
N GLY A 22 -15.47 -2.31 -1.91
CA GLY A 22 -15.25 -2.96 -3.20
C GLY A 22 -15.86 -4.37 -3.29
N SER A 23 -16.05 -4.89 -4.50
CA SER A 23 -16.62 -6.22 -4.74
C SER A 23 -15.63 -7.38 -4.54
N ASN A 24 -14.32 -7.12 -4.61
CA ASN A 24 -13.29 -8.15 -4.47
C ASN A 24 -13.06 -8.51 -3.00
N LEU A 25 -13.45 -9.72 -2.60
CA LEU A 25 -13.30 -10.22 -1.22
C LEU A 25 -11.85 -10.16 -0.72
N GLY A 26 -10.87 -10.54 -1.56
CA GLY A 26 -9.45 -10.51 -1.18
C GLY A 26 -8.97 -9.10 -0.84
N ILE A 27 -9.38 -8.10 -1.64
CA ILE A 27 -9.04 -6.69 -1.39
C ILE A 27 -9.73 -6.17 -0.13
N ARG A 28 -11.00 -6.55 0.10
CA ARG A 28 -11.70 -6.20 1.35
C ARG A 28 -10.99 -6.77 2.58
N LEU A 29 -10.57 -8.04 2.52
CA LEU A 29 -9.82 -8.68 3.60
C LEU A 29 -8.47 -8.00 3.83
N MET A 30 -7.77 -7.58 2.78
CA MET A 30 -6.54 -6.79 2.90
C MET A 30 -6.79 -5.45 3.61
N TYR A 31 -7.87 -4.74 3.26
CA TYR A 31 -8.24 -3.47 3.90
C TYR A 31 -8.65 -3.68 5.37
N TRP A 32 -9.39 -4.75 5.68
CA TRP A 32 -9.70 -5.12 7.06
C TRP A 32 -8.44 -5.45 7.87
N HIS A 33 -7.50 -6.19 7.28
CA HIS A 33 -6.20 -6.42 7.90
C HIS A 33 -5.49 -5.09 8.20
N MET A 34 -5.52 -4.13 7.29
CA MET A 34 -4.93 -2.81 7.52
C MET A 34 -5.59 -2.02 8.66
N ILE A 35 -6.91 -2.17 8.82
CA ILE A 35 -7.67 -1.50 9.89
C ILE A 35 -7.41 -2.15 11.25
N LEU A 36 -7.30 -3.48 11.31
CA LEU A 36 -7.28 -4.23 12.57
C LEU A 36 -5.88 -4.57 13.08
N ASN A 37 -4.86 -4.60 12.22
CA ASN A 37 -3.52 -5.02 12.62
C ASN A 37 -2.84 -3.96 13.53
N PRO A 38 -2.63 -4.22 14.84
CA PRO A 38 -2.06 -3.23 15.74
C PRO A 38 -0.63 -2.83 15.38
N GLY A 39 0.13 -3.70 14.69
CA GLY A 39 1.50 -3.39 14.24
C GLY A 39 1.56 -2.22 13.26
N LEU A 40 0.47 -1.94 12.53
CA LEU A 40 0.41 -0.80 11.60
C LEU A 40 0.30 0.55 12.33
N ALA A 41 -0.01 0.57 13.62
CA ALA A 41 0.00 1.82 14.38
C ALA A 41 1.40 2.44 14.43
N ILE A 42 2.46 1.61 14.43
CA ILE A 42 3.85 2.10 14.33
C ILE A 42 4.06 2.76 12.97
N ASN A 43 3.62 2.12 11.88
CA ASN A 43 3.75 2.67 10.54
C ASN A 43 3.01 4.00 10.39
N GLU A 44 1.78 4.10 10.91
CA GLU A 44 0.97 5.32 10.79
C GLU A 44 1.43 6.45 11.72
N LEU A 45 1.74 6.15 12.99
CA LEU A 45 2.03 7.18 14.00
C LEU A 45 3.50 7.55 14.06
N VAL A 46 4.41 6.58 13.94
CA VAL A 46 5.86 6.82 14.04
C VAL A 46 6.42 7.19 12.67
N LEU A 47 6.16 6.37 11.65
CA LEU A 47 6.73 6.58 10.32
C LEU A 47 5.89 7.53 9.45
N GLY A 48 4.62 7.76 9.79
CA GLY A 48 3.70 8.56 8.98
C GLY A 48 3.34 7.90 7.65
N GLN A 49 3.42 6.58 7.53
CA GLN A 49 3.01 5.87 6.33
C GLN A 49 1.48 5.80 6.27
N ARG A 50 0.90 6.04 5.09
CA ARG A 50 -0.56 6.05 4.88
C ARG A 50 -0.97 5.22 3.69
N THR A 51 -2.13 4.57 3.82
CA THR A 51 -2.81 3.90 2.71
C THR A 51 -4.04 4.71 2.32
N PRO A 52 -4.22 5.04 1.02
CA PRO A 52 -5.41 5.76 0.56
C PRO A 52 -6.69 4.95 0.84
N LYS A 53 -7.79 5.64 1.09
CA LYS A 53 -9.09 4.99 1.33
C LYS A 53 -9.64 4.31 0.08
N VAL A 54 -9.30 4.84 -1.09
CA VAL A 54 -9.68 4.30 -2.39
C VAL A 54 -8.46 4.37 -3.30
N SER A 55 -8.16 3.25 -3.96
CA SER A 55 -7.21 3.18 -5.06
C SER A 55 -7.88 2.59 -6.29
N TYR A 56 -7.34 2.92 -7.46
CA TYR A 56 -7.80 2.43 -8.76
C TYR A 56 -6.65 1.68 -9.40
N VAL A 57 -6.90 0.49 -9.92
CA VAL A 57 -5.90 -0.30 -10.61
C VAL A 57 -6.35 -0.48 -12.05
N CYS A 58 -5.64 0.12 -13.01
CA CYS A 58 -5.94 -0.08 -14.42
C CYS A 58 -5.69 -1.56 -14.77
N LYS A 59 -6.65 -2.23 -15.39
CA LYS A 59 -6.49 -3.64 -15.79
C LYS A 59 -5.83 -3.78 -17.17
N SER A 60 -5.83 -2.72 -17.96
CA SER A 60 -5.41 -2.78 -19.35
C SER A 60 -3.93 -2.41 -19.59
N CYS A 61 -3.26 -1.72 -18.65
CA CYS A 61 -1.81 -1.46 -18.79
C CYS A 61 -0.96 -2.73 -18.66
N ASP A 62 -0.07 -3.02 -19.62
CA ASP A 62 0.99 -4.05 -19.51
C ASP A 62 2.14 -3.61 -18.60
N ALA A 63 1.80 -3.23 -17.36
CA ALA A 63 2.75 -2.78 -16.35
C ALA A 63 2.53 -3.53 -15.03
N PRO A 64 3.58 -3.66 -14.18
CA PRO A 64 3.43 -4.20 -12.83
C PRO A 64 2.36 -3.46 -12.02
N LEU A 65 1.81 -4.11 -11.01
CA LEU A 65 0.69 -3.57 -10.21
C LEU A 65 0.97 -2.16 -9.67
N ALA A 66 2.19 -1.92 -9.18
CA ALA A 66 2.60 -0.63 -8.61
C ALA A 66 2.54 0.53 -9.62
N ASP A 67 2.78 0.24 -10.90
CA ASP A 67 2.88 1.23 -11.98
C ASP A 67 1.50 1.58 -12.57
N ARG A 68 0.54 0.66 -12.48
CA ARG A 68 -0.84 0.86 -12.93
C ARG A 68 -1.84 1.12 -11.81
N SER A 69 -1.33 1.45 -10.62
CA SER A 69 -2.12 1.85 -9.46
C SER A 69 -2.21 3.36 -9.38
N TYR A 70 -3.41 3.88 -9.16
CA TYR A 70 -3.72 5.31 -9.11
C TYR A 70 -4.52 5.65 -7.86
N VAL A 71 -4.37 6.87 -7.37
CA VAL A 71 -5.09 7.43 -6.24
C VAL A 71 -5.85 8.66 -6.70
N HIS A 72 -7.14 8.70 -6.38
CA HIS A 72 -8.03 9.81 -6.71
C HIS A 72 -7.96 10.92 -5.67
N CYS A 73 -7.79 12.16 -6.11
CA CYS A 73 -7.92 13.34 -5.27
C CYS A 73 -9.35 13.91 -5.35
N PRO A 74 -10.14 13.90 -4.26
CA PRO A 74 -11.51 14.43 -4.30
C PRO A 74 -11.59 15.97 -4.33
N GLY A 75 -10.46 16.68 -4.20
CA GLY A 75 -10.43 18.15 -4.20
C GLY A 75 -10.32 18.76 -5.61
N CYS A 76 -9.66 18.08 -6.54
CA CYS A 76 -9.48 18.54 -7.92
C CYS A 76 -9.74 17.44 -8.96
N ASP A 77 -10.34 16.33 -8.54
CA ASP A 77 -10.73 15.17 -9.36
C ASP A 77 -9.59 14.56 -10.20
N SER A 78 -8.34 14.82 -9.83
CA SER A 78 -7.16 14.28 -10.51
C SER A 78 -6.83 12.87 -10.02
N PHE A 79 -6.38 12.02 -10.95
CA PHE A 79 -5.80 10.72 -10.65
C PHE A 79 -4.28 10.80 -10.70
N HIS A 80 -3.62 10.31 -9.64
CA HIS A 80 -2.16 10.29 -9.55
C HIS A 80 -1.64 8.87 -9.43
N GLN A 81 -0.54 8.57 -10.11
CA GLN A 81 0.11 7.27 -9.99
C GLN A 81 0.55 7.05 -8.53
N GLY A 82 0.21 5.91 -7.94
CA GLY A 82 0.43 5.62 -6.52
C GLY A 82 1.90 5.66 -6.10
N ARG A 83 2.81 5.47 -7.04
CA ARG A 83 4.26 5.57 -6.87
C ARG A 83 4.75 6.91 -6.32
N ILE A 84 4.01 8.00 -6.50
CA ILE A 84 4.44 9.30 -5.97
C ILE A 84 4.50 9.33 -4.43
N TRP A 85 3.79 8.41 -3.77
CA TRP A 85 3.85 8.20 -2.32
C TRP A 85 4.61 6.91 -1.94
N ALA A 86 5.48 6.43 -2.81
CA ALA A 86 6.40 5.33 -2.52
C ALA A 86 7.83 5.85 -2.27
N TYR A 87 8.78 4.94 -2.04
CA TYR A 87 10.20 5.25 -1.85
C TYR A 87 10.45 6.32 -0.78
N LYS A 88 11.07 7.46 -1.13
CA LYS A 88 11.38 8.53 -0.17
C LYS A 88 10.11 9.28 0.30
N ASN A 89 9.02 9.17 -0.44
CA ASN A 89 7.73 9.76 -0.09
C ASN A 89 6.79 8.79 0.64
N ALA A 90 7.24 7.56 0.93
CA ALA A 90 6.44 6.59 1.68
C ALA A 90 6.17 7.01 3.13
N PHE A 91 7.06 7.82 3.70
CA PHE A 91 7.03 8.23 5.10
C PHE A 91 6.72 9.72 5.25
N GLY A 92 6.38 10.09 6.48
CA GLY A 92 6.11 11.47 6.84
C GLY A 92 4.83 12.02 6.22
N ASN A 93 3.80 11.18 6.10
CA ASN A 93 2.44 11.51 5.66
C ASN A 93 1.44 11.47 6.84
N TRP A 94 1.84 11.92 8.03
CA TRP A 94 1.02 11.88 9.26
C TRP A 94 -0.37 12.51 9.12
N LEU A 95 -0.53 13.59 8.33
CA LEU A 95 -1.84 14.23 8.11
C LEU A 95 -2.59 13.72 6.87
N GLY A 96 -2.17 12.58 6.33
CA GLY A 96 -2.70 12.00 5.09
C GLY A 96 -1.74 12.19 3.91
N LEU A 97 -2.09 11.56 2.79
CA LEU A 97 -1.40 11.80 1.51
C LEU A 97 -1.78 13.20 1.02
N VAL A 98 -0.83 13.95 0.47
CA VAL A 98 -1.10 15.29 -0.08
C VAL A 98 -1.14 15.21 -1.60
N CYS A 99 -2.16 15.81 -2.22
CA CYS A 99 -2.27 15.91 -3.67
C CYS A 99 -1.21 16.89 -4.21
N PRO A 100 -0.39 16.50 -5.21
CA PRO A 100 0.61 17.40 -5.79
C PRO A 100 0.00 18.54 -6.63
N THR A 101 -1.26 18.40 -7.08
CA THR A 101 -1.92 19.40 -7.93
C THR A 101 -2.60 20.49 -7.13
N CYS A 102 -3.42 20.14 -6.13
CA CYS A 102 -4.19 21.12 -5.35
C CYS A 102 -3.68 21.31 -3.91
N GLY A 103 -2.75 20.48 -3.42
CA GLY A 103 -2.23 20.57 -2.06
C GLY A 103 -3.18 20.09 -0.96
N GLU A 104 -4.40 19.69 -1.30
CA GLU A 104 -5.38 19.17 -0.35
C GLU A 104 -5.03 17.73 0.10
N PRO A 105 -5.39 17.34 1.34
CA PRO A 105 -5.16 16.00 1.84
C PRO A 105 -6.15 15.00 1.21
N ILE A 106 -5.63 13.87 0.74
CA ILE A 106 -6.39 12.75 0.20
C ILE A 106 -6.85 11.84 1.36
N PRO A 107 -8.14 11.44 1.39
CA PRO A 107 -8.66 10.54 2.41
C PRO A 107 -7.88 9.22 2.47
N CYS A 108 -7.41 8.89 3.67
CA CYS A 108 -6.67 7.66 3.95
C CYS A 108 -7.46 6.72 4.85
N LEU A 109 -7.14 5.43 4.79
CA LEU A 109 -7.52 4.48 5.82
C LEU A 109 -6.85 4.86 7.14
N TRP A 110 -7.51 4.45 8.21
CA TRP A 110 -7.00 4.58 9.55
C TRP A 110 -7.04 3.23 10.23
N ASN A 111 -5.92 2.84 10.79
CA ASN A 111 -5.86 1.73 11.71
C ASN A 111 -6.61 2.04 13.02
N LEU A 112 -7.32 1.06 13.54
CA LEU A 112 -8.12 1.18 14.76
C LEU A 112 -7.23 1.49 15.98
N THR A 113 -6.09 0.82 16.09
CA THR A 113 -5.13 1.05 17.18
C THR A 113 -4.53 2.44 17.10
N SER A 114 -4.18 2.93 15.90
CA SER A 114 -3.73 4.31 15.71
C SER A 114 -4.76 5.32 16.20
N ARG A 115 -6.04 5.13 15.84
CA ARG A 115 -7.13 6.01 16.28
C ARG A 115 -7.29 5.98 17.78
N LEU A 116 -7.29 4.80 18.39
CA LEU A 116 -7.41 4.66 19.84
C LEU A 116 -6.26 5.40 20.55
N LEU A 117 -5.02 5.21 20.12
CA LEU A 117 -3.86 5.90 20.68
C LEU A 117 -3.96 7.41 20.53
N LEU A 118 -4.37 7.92 19.35
CA LEU A 118 -4.54 9.35 19.13
C LEU A 118 -5.67 9.95 19.97
N VAL A 119 -6.77 9.23 20.18
CA VAL A 119 -7.86 9.67 21.06
C VAL A 119 -7.39 9.75 22.51
N LEU A 120 -6.71 8.70 22.99
CA LEU A 120 -6.18 8.65 24.35
C LEU A 120 -5.09 9.71 24.60
N THR A 121 -4.31 10.05 23.57
CA THR A 121 -3.25 11.04 23.65
C THR A 121 -3.65 12.41 23.08
N ALA A 122 -4.92 12.61 22.71
CA ALA A 122 -5.40 13.81 22.02
C ALA A 122 -5.01 15.13 22.70
N PRO A 123 -5.07 15.26 24.04
CA PRO A 123 -4.68 16.51 24.72
C PRO A 123 -3.23 16.94 24.43
N ILE A 124 -2.35 15.98 24.18
CA ILE A 124 -0.92 16.23 23.92
C ILE A 124 -0.71 16.74 22.48
N TRP A 125 -1.45 16.19 21.51
CA TRP A 125 -1.20 16.45 20.09
C TRP A 125 -2.08 17.54 19.48
N TRP A 126 -3.19 17.90 20.13
CA TRP A 126 -4.15 18.85 19.56
C TRP A 126 -3.53 20.20 19.20
N ILE A 127 -2.74 20.77 20.12
CA ILE A 127 -2.10 22.08 19.97
C ILE A 127 -1.03 22.08 18.86
N PRO A 128 -0.02 21.17 18.86
CA PRO A 128 0.98 21.16 17.80
C PRO A 128 0.36 20.86 16.42
N VAL A 129 -0.56 19.90 16.32
CA VAL A 129 -1.17 19.55 15.04
C VAL A 129 -1.95 20.74 14.47
N SER A 130 -2.78 21.42 15.27
CA SER A 130 -3.55 22.58 14.79
C SER A 130 -2.64 23.74 14.35
N ARG A 131 -1.54 24.00 15.06
CA ARG A 131 -0.61 25.09 14.75
C ARG A 131 0.23 24.82 13.50
N TYR A 132 0.73 23.60 13.33
CA TYR A 132 1.68 23.26 12.27
C TYR A 132 1.05 22.62 11.03
N ARG A 133 -0.25 22.31 11.04
CA ARG A 133 -0.95 21.64 9.93
C ARG A 133 -0.69 22.30 8.57
N ARG A 134 -0.82 23.62 8.47
CA ARG A 134 -0.66 24.33 7.18
C ARG A 134 0.77 24.25 6.65
N GLN A 135 1.74 24.52 7.52
CA GLN A 135 3.17 24.46 7.19
C GLN A 135 3.57 23.04 6.78
N TRP A 136 3.05 22.05 7.50
CA TRP A 136 3.29 20.64 7.19
C TRP A 136 2.70 20.23 5.84
N LEU A 137 1.47 20.64 5.52
CA LEU A 137 0.82 20.33 4.24
C LEU A 137 1.60 20.96 3.08
N GLN A 138 2.02 22.22 3.22
CA GLN A 138 2.87 22.90 2.23
C GLN A 138 4.21 22.20 2.04
N ALA A 139 4.89 21.82 3.13
CA ALA A 139 6.16 21.11 3.07
C ALA A 139 6.02 19.72 2.42
N SER A 140 4.94 19.00 2.73
CA SER A 140 4.62 17.70 2.13
C SER A 140 4.28 17.81 0.65
N CYS A 141 3.48 18.82 0.26
CA CYS A 141 3.17 19.09 -1.16
C CYS A 141 4.44 19.37 -1.95
N LYS A 142 5.31 20.25 -1.44
CA LYS A 142 6.61 20.56 -2.05
C LYS A 142 7.49 19.32 -2.18
N ARG A 143 7.67 18.56 -1.09
CA ARG A 143 8.45 17.31 -1.09
C ARG A 143 7.94 16.32 -2.14
N ILE A 144 6.63 16.13 -2.23
CA ILE A 144 6.02 15.21 -3.18
C ILE A 144 6.25 15.69 -4.61
N SER A 145 6.01 16.97 -4.89
CA SER A 145 6.21 17.56 -6.22
C SER A 145 7.67 17.50 -6.68
N ASP A 146 8.63 17.82 -5.80
CA ASP A 146 10.06 17.79 -6.10
C ASP A 146 10.52 16.37 -6.45
N ASN A 147 10.00 15.38 -5.73
CA ASN A 147 10.36 13.97 -5.94
C ASN A 147 9.51 13.27 -7.00
N SER A 148 8.30 13.75 -7.32
CA SER A 148 7.41 13.08 -8.27
C SER A 148 8.00 13.10 -9.68
N LEU A 149 8.69 14.17 -10.08
CA LEU A 149 9.38 14.20 -11.36
C LEU A 149 10.44 13.08 -11.43
N LEU A 150 11.24 12.90 -10.38
CA LEU A 150 12.23 11.81 -10.31
C LEU A 150 11.59 10.43 -10.40
N TYR A 151 10.39 10.25 -9.84
CA TYR A 151 9.70 8.96 -9.83
C TYR A 151 8.87 8.71 -11.08
N LEU A 152 8.39 9.74 -11.78
CA LEU A 152 7.55 9.58 -12.97
C LEU A 152 8.39 9.57 -14.25
N ASP A 153 9.55 10.23 -14.26
CA ASP A 153 10.41 10.28 -15.45
C ASP A 153 11.14 8.94 -15.65
N SER A 154 10.65 8.18 -16.62
CA SER A 154 10.73 6.71 -16.69
C SER A 154 11.97 6.16 -17.40
N VAL A 155 12.96 7.00 -17.73
CA VAL A 155 14.18 6.55 -18.43
C VAL A 155 15.30 6.10 -17.47
N SER A 156 15.43 6.73 -16.30
CA SER A 156 16.54 6.46 -15.36
C SER A 156 16.21 5.46 -14.25
N ASN A 157 14.93 5.23 -13.94
CA ASN A 157 14.51 4.53 -12.74
C ASN A 157 13.76 3.24 -13.06
N LYS A 158 14.38 2.33 -13.83
CA LYS A 158 13.91 0.94 -13.84
C LYS A 158 13.95 0.45 -12.38
N PRO A 159 12.81 0.02 -11.81
CA PRO A 159 12.79 -0.46 -10.44
C PRO A 159 13.80 -1.60 -10.32
N LYS A 160 14.70 -1.50 -9.31
CA LYS A 160 15.66 -2.57 -9.05
C LYS A 160 14.89 -3.87 -8.84
N PRO A 161 15.36 -5.01 -9.39
CA PRO A 161 14.66 -6.28 -9.23
C PRO A 161 14.50 -6.58 -7.75
N VAL A 162 13.26 -6.76 -7.32
CA VAL A 162 12.94 -7.04 -5.93
C VAL A 162 13.36 -8.48 -5.63
N ARG A 163 14.22 -8.65 -4.61
CA ARG A 163 14.63 -9.98 -4.15
C ARG A 163 13.58 -10.53 -3.18
N TYR A 164 12.47 -11.03 -3.73
CA TYR A 164 11.31 -11.49 -2.95
C TYR A 164 11.63 -12.51 -1.87
N PHE A 165 12.49 -13.48 -2.15
CA PHE A 165 12.94 -14.44 -1.13
C PHE A 165 13.75 -13.79 -0.02
N LEU A 166 14.61 -12.81 -0.34
CA LEU A 166 15.36 -12.08 0.69
C LEU A 166 14.40 -11.29 1.58
N MET A 167 13.43 -10.60 0.99
CA MET A 167 12.38 -9.89 1.71
C MET A 167 11.60 -10.85 2.64
N GLY A 168 11.23 -12.02 2.12
CA GLY A 168 10.57 -13.07 2.89
C GLY A 168 11.40 -13.59 4.07
N ASN A 169 12.69 -13.85 3.86
CA ASN A 169 13.61 -14.29 4.92
C ASN A 169 13.79 -13.21 6.01
N VAL A 170 14.00 -11.95 5.61
CA VAL A 170 14.12 -10.82 6.55
C VAL A 170 12.84 -10.70 7.38
N TRP A 171 11.68 -10.80 6.75
CA TRP A 171 10.39 -10.78 7.44
C TRP A 171 10.24 -11.96 8.42
N GLY A 172 10.58 -13.18 8.01
CA GLY A 172 10.50 -14.37 8.86
C GLY A 172 11.43 -14.29 10.08
N LEU A 173 12.68 -13.85 9.88
CA LEU A 173 13.62 -13.63 10.99
C LEU A 173 13.11 -12.58 11.98
N LEU A 174 12.55 -11.49 11.46
CA LEU A 174 11.97 -10.42 12.27
C LEU A 174 10.76 -10.93 13.09
N MET A 175 9.87 -11.73 12.49
CA MET A 175 8.72 -12.33 13.20
C MET A 175 9.15 -13.33 14.27
N SER A 176 10.19 -14.12 14.02
CA SER A 176 10.79 -15.01 15.01
C SER A 176 11.35 -14.25 16.22
N PHE A 177 12.08 -13.15 15.97
CA PHE A 177 12.56 -12.26 17.03
C PHE A 177 11.42 -11.66 17.86
N PHE A 178 10.36 -11.15 17.20
CA PHE A 178 9.20 -10.62 17.90
C PHE A 178 8.43 -11.68 18.69
N THR A 179 8.41 -12.94 18.22
CA THR A 179 7.85 -14.07 18.98
C THR A 179 8.63 -14.28 20.28
N GLY A 180 9.96 -14.18 20.22
CA GLY A 180 10.82 -14.19 21.41
C GLY A 180 10.47 -13.09 22.41
N ILE A 181 10.32 -11.84 21.94
CA ILE A 181 9.92 -10.71 22.80
C ILE A 181 8.55 -10.98 23.43
N ALA A 182 7.56 -11.36 22.62
CA ALA A 182 6.20 -11.60 23.10
C ALA A 182 6.14 -12.72 24.15
N ALA A 183 6.87 -13.82 23.93
CA ALA A 183 6.97 -14.91 24.89
C ALA A 183 7.58 -14.46 26.22
N THR A 184 8.64 -13.64 26.18
CA THR A 184 9.29 -13.07 27.36
C THR A 184 8.36 -12.13 28.13
N VAL A 185 7.64 -11.24 27.43
CA VAL A 185 6.66 -10.34 28.06
C VAL A 185 5.54 -11.15 28.70
N LEU A 186 5.02 -12.17 28.02
CA LEU A 186 3.97 -13.03 28.56
C LEU A 186 4.44 -13.80 29.80
N ALA A 187 5.64 -14.38 29.74
CA ALA A 187 6.25 -15.10 30.86
C ALA A 187 6.45 -14.19 32.09
N LEU A 188 6.89 -12.95 31.87
CA LEU A 188 7.08 -11.97 32.93
C LEU A 188 5.75 -11.49 33.52
N VAL A 189 4.82 -11.04 32.68
CA VAL A 189 3.62 -10.32 33.12
C VAL A 189 2.52 -11.28 33.60
N VAL A 190 2.34 -12.40 32.91
CA VAL A 190 1.21 -13.31 33.19
C VAL A 190 1.67 -14.44 34.11
N TRP A 191 2.86 -14.98 33.88
CA TRP A 191 3.31 -16.19 34.59
C TRP A 191 4.28 -15.87 35.73
N SER A 192 4.64 -14.60 35.92
CA SER A 192 5.55 -14.15 37.00
C SER A 192 6.86 -14.93 37.05
N VAL A 193 7.37 -15.33 35.88
CA VAL A 193 8.63 -16.09 35.77
C VAL A 193 9.80 -15.23 36.26
N PRO A 194 10.74 -15.78 37.06
CA PRO A 194 11.88 -15.02 37.54
C PRO A 194 12.75 -14.49 36.39
N ALA A 195 13.30 -13.29 36.58
CA ALA A 195 14.11 -12.60 35.56
C ALA A 195 15.28 -13.45 35.02
N SER A 196 15.86 -14.31 35.85
CA SER A 196 16.95 -15.22 35.49
C SER A 196 16.57 -16.22 34.39
N ALA A 197 15.30 -16.57 34.23
CA ALA A 197 14.83 -17.51 33.22
C ALA A 197 14.40 -16.85 31.90
N LEU A 198 14.25 -15.52 31.87
CA LEU A 198 13.71 -14.80 30.70
C LEU A 198 14.61 -14.91 29.47
N ALA A 199 15.92 -14.88 29.65
CA ALA A 199 16.86 -15.05 28.53
C ALA A 199 16.70 -16.43 27.87
N GLY A 200 16.55 -17.49 28.67
CA GLY A 200 16.32 -18.85 28.17
C GLY A 200 15.02 -18.94 27.38
N ILE A 201 13.93 -18.35 27.90
CA ILE A 201 12.63 -18.30 27.21
C ILE A 201 12.73 -17.54 25.90
N PHE A 202 13.38 -16.37 25.90
CA PHE A 202 13.57 -15.56 24.70
C PHE A 202 14.28 -16.35 23.59
N PHE A 203 15.42 -16.97 23.90
CA PHE A 203 16.19 -17.73 22.91
C PHE A 203 15.46 -18.99 22.46
N ALA A 204 14.84 -19.75 23.38
CA ALA A 204 14.07 -20.92 23.04
C ALA A 204 12.89 -20.59 22.11
N ALA A 205 12.13 -19.53 22.42
CA ALA A 205 11.02 -19.08 21.59
C ALA A 205 11.48 -18.53 20.24
N THR A 206 12.57 -17.76 20.21
CA THR A 206 13.14 -17.22 18.97
C THR A 206 13.59 -18.36 18.06
N PHE A 207 14.52 -19.20 18.51
CA PHE A 207 15.08 -20.27 17.67
C PHE A 207 14.05 -21.35 17.34
N GLY A 208 13.18 -21.73 18.29
CA GLY A 208 12.11 -22.69 18.05
C GLY A 208 11.11 -22.19 16.99
N SER A 209 10.80 -20.90 16.98
CA SER A 209 9.86 -20.31 16.03
C SER A 209 10.44 -20.15 14.61
N LEU A 210 11.76 -20.27 14.39
CA LEU A 210 12.35 -20.21 13.06
C LEU A 210 11.80 -21.27 12.11
N ILE A 211 11.47 -22.46 12.65
CA ILE A 211 10.89 -23.58 11.89
C ILE A 211 9.54 -23.17 11.26
N ILE A 212 8.80 -22.27 11.90
CA ILE A 212 7.50 -21.79 11.43
C ILE A 212 7.69 -20.54 10.56
N TRP A 213 8.47 -19.58 11.04
CA TRP A 213 8.55 -18.25 10.42
C TRP A 213 9.40 -18.19 9.15
N ILE A 214 10.40 -19.07 8.97
CA ILE A 214 11.16 -19.11 7.71
C ILE A 214 10.26 -19.59 6.55
N PRO A 215 9.55 -20.74 6.64
CA PRO A 215 8.60 -21.14 5.60
C PRO A 215 7.49 -20.12 5.37
N ALA A 216 6.93 -19.55 6.44
CA ALA A 216 5.94 -18.48 6.33
C ALA A 216 6.49 -17.25 5.59
N GLY A 217 7.74 -16.88 5.85
CA GLY A 217 8.43 -15.80 5.15
C GLY A 217 8.64 -16.09 3.66
N TRP A 218 8.98 -17.33 3.29
CA TRP A 218 9.08 -17.72 1.88
C TRP A 218 7.73 -17.67 1.17
N LEU A 219 6.68 -18.19 1.81
CA LEU A 219 5.32 -18.10 1.30
C LEU A 219 4.91 -16.64 1.09
N PHE A 220 5.17 -15.78 2.09
CA PHE A 220 4.95 -14.35 1.98
C PHE A 220 5.70 -13.73 0.80
N GLY A 221 7.00 -14.04 0.65
CA GLY A 221 7.79 -13.55 -0.47
C GLY A 221 7.22 -13.98 -1.83
N LEU A 222 6.78 -15.24 -1.96
CA LEU A 222 6.14 -15.75 -3.17
C LEU A 222 4.82 -15.04 -3.45
N THR A 223 3.96 -14.88 -2.44
CA THR A 223 2.69 -14.15 -2.57
C THR A 223 2.93 -12.72 -3.03
N MET A 224 3.91 -12.02 -2.43
CA MET A 224 4.25 -10.65 -2.83
C MET A 224 4.75 -10.57 -4.27
N LYS A 225 5.55 -11.55 -4.73
CA LYS A 225 5.97 -11.66 -6.13
C LYS A 225 4.76 -11.76 -7.06
N LEU A 226 3.87 -12.71 -6.78
CA LEU A 226 2.67 -12.94 -7.60
C LEU A 226 1.73 -11.74 -7.63
N MET A 227 1.67 -10.95 -6.55
CA MET A 227 0.83 -9.76 -6.48
C MET A 227 1.46 -8.53 -7.15
N ILE A 228 2.72 -8.22 -6.84
CA ILE A 228 3.40 -6.99 -7.31
C ILE A 228 3.75 -7.10 -8.80
N ASP A 229 4.28 -8.24 -9.23
CA ASP A 229 4.69 -8.45 -10.63
C ASP A 229 3.49 -8.74 -11.55
N ARG A 230 2.26 -8.81 -11.00
CA ARG A 230 1.04 -9.05 -11.78
C ARG A 230 0.80 -7.91 -12.78
N LYS A 231 1.05 -8.21 -14.04
CA LYS A 231 0.76 -7.29 -15.15
C LYS A 231 -0.74 -7.15 -15.44
N GLY A 232 -1.13 -6.08 -16.08
CA GLY A 232 -2.45 -5.98 -16.70
C GLY A 232 -2.52 -6.75 -18.01
N ASN A 233 -3.71 -6.82 -18.61
CA ASN A 233 -3.93 -7.43 -19.91
C ASN A 233 -4.23 -6.33 -20.96
N PRO A 234 -3.30 -6.03 -21.88
CA PRO A 234 -3.50 -5.00 -22.92
C PRO A 234 -4.69 -5.26 -23.83
N ASP A 235 -5.10 -6.52 -24.02
CA ASP A 235 -6.23 -6.88 -24.88
C ASP A 235 -7.57 -6.34 -24.33
N LEU A 236 -7.62 -5.97 -23.05
CA LEU A 236 -8.79 -5.30 -22.44
C LEU A 236 -9.02 -3.88 -22.97
N HIS A 237 -8.11 -3.33 -23.76
CA HIS A 237 -8.30 -2.06 -24.47
C HIS A 237 -9.19 -2.19 -25.70
N LEU A 238 -9.27 -3.38 -26.29
CA LEU A 238 -9.84 -3.59 -27.62
C LEU A 238 -11.37 -3.75 -27.62
N THR A 239 -12.03 -3.55 -26.49
CA THR A 239 -13.46 -3.80 -26.36
C THR A 239 -14.33 -2.56 -26.51
N PHE A 240 -13.86 -1.45 -27.10
CA PHE A 240 -14.74 -0.32 -27.44
C PHE A 240 -14.44 0.23 -28.83
N ASP A 241 -15.46 0.35 -29.70
CA ASP A 241 -15.32 0.99 -31.01
C ASP A 241 -15.23 2.54 -30.87
N GLY A 242 -14.94 3.22 -31.99
CA GLY A 242 -14.86 4.69 -32.05
C GLY A 242 -16.18 5.42 -31.74
N GLU A 243 -17.28 4.69 -31.52
CA GLU A 243 -18.59 5.19 -31.11
C GLU A 243 -18.88 4.90 -29.62
N GLY A 244 -17.91 4.32 -28.89
CA GLY A 244 -18.04 3.98 -27.48
C GLY A 244 -18.82 2.69 -27.21
N LYS A 245 -19.05 1.86 -28.23
CA LYS A 245 -19.80 0.61 -28.12
C LYS A 245 -18.88 -0.57 -27.82
N LEU A 246 -19.33 -1.44 -26.92
CA LEU A 246 -18.54 -2.58 -26.47
C LEU A 246 -18.30 -3.56 -27.63
N LEU A 247 -17.07 -3.69 -28.13
CA LEU A 247 -16.70 -4.72 -29.10
C LEU A 247 -16.57 -6.04 -28.35
N ASP A 248 -17.38 -7.01 -28.76
CA ASP A 248 -17.33 -8.37 -28.25
C ASP A 248 -15.96 -8.98 -28.54
N SER A 249 -15.40 -9.74 -27.60
CA SER A 249 -14.01 -10.24 -27.69
C SER A 249 -13.77 -11.15 -28.90
N ASP A 250 -14.83 -11.74 -29.43
CA ASP A 250 -14.79 -12.58 -30.63
C ASP A 250 -14.66 -11.74 -31.92
N VAL A 251 -15.14 -10.49 -31.92
CA VAL A 251 -15.03 -9.57 -33.07
C VAL A 251 -13.61 -8.99 -33.19
N ALA A 252 -12.92 -8.76 -32.07
CA ALA A 252 -11.55 -8.24 -32.09
C ALA A 252 -10.56 -9.21 -32.75
N ARG A 253 -10.79 -10.53 -32.64
CA ARG A 253 -9.98 -11.57 -33.31
C ARG A 253 -10.18 -11.59 -34.83
N ASP A 254 -11.42 -11.42 -35.29
CA ASP A 254 -11.74 -11.43 -36.72
C ASP A 254 -11.24 -10.19 -37.47
N VAL A 255 -11.00 -9.07 -36.77
CA VAL A 255 -10.44 -7.84 -37.38
C VAL A 255 -8.94 -7.98 -37.64
N ASP A 256 -8.20 -8.61 -36.73
CA ASP A 256 -6.76 -8.87 -36.91
C ASP A 256 -6.50 -9.93 -38.01
N GLU A 257 -7.38 -10.92 -38.17
CA GLU A 257 -7.26 -11.91 -39.27
C GLU A 257 -7.58 -11.33 -40.65
N LYS A 258 -8.37 -10.26 -40.74
CA LYS A 258 -8.70 -9.59 -42.02
C LYS A 258 -7.72 -8.50 -42.43
N ALA A 259 -6.80 -8.12 -41.55
CA ALA A 259 -5.79 -7.09 -41.79
C ALA A 259 -4.41 -7.65 -42.23
N GLN A 260 -4.28 -8.97 -42.37
CA GLN A 260 -3.13 -9.68 -42.94
C GLN A 260 -3.44 -10.19 -44.36
#